data_AF-A0A257TDZ2-F1
#
_entry.id   AF-A0A257TDZ2-F1
#
_cell.length_a   1.000
_cell.length_b   1.000
_cell.length_c   1.000
_cell.angle_alpha   90.00
_cell.angle_beta   90.00
_cell.angle_gamma   90.00
#
_symmetry.space_group_name_H-M   'P 1'
#
loop_
_entity.id
_entity.type
_entity.pdbx_description
1 polymer ?
#
loop_
_entity_poly.entity_id
_entity_poly.type
_entity_poly.pdbx_seq_one_letter_code
_entity_poly.pdbx_strand_id
1 'polypeptide(L)'
;MVGDGVNDAPALAQADVGIAIGAGTDVAVSAGDVVLTRSAPDDVARLIVLSRAVYRKMLQNLWWALGYNVVAIPAAAGIFAAWGFFLRPEVGALLMSLSTVVVVVNALALRRIDLALLGERTQTPQAA
;
A
#
# COMPACT_ATOMS: atom_id res chain seq x y z
N MET A 1 -18.49 2.32 0.44
CA MET A 1 -19.64 2.44 -0.48
C MET A 1 -19.12 2.73 -1.87
N VAL A 2 -19.83 2.31 -2.93
CA VAL A 2 -19.52 2.67 -4.31
C VAL A 2 -20.73 3.40 -4.89
N GLY A 3 -20.53 4.54 -5.55
CA GLY A 3 -21.62 5.37 -6.05
C GLY A 3 -21.19 6.34 -7.14
N ASP A 4 -22.14 7.08 -7.71
CA ASP A 4 -21.87 8.08 -8.77
C ASP A 4 -21.43 9.45 -8.23
N GLY A 5 -21.56 9.66 -6.92
CA GLY A 5 -21.18 10.89 -6.24
C GLY A 5 -22.21 12.02 -6.27
N VAL A 6 -23.29 11.93 -7.06
CA VAL A 6 -24.33 12.97 -7.11
C VAL A 6 -25.43 12.67 -6.12
N ASN A 7 -26.04 11.49 -6.24
CA ASN A 7 -27.13 11.07 -5.36
C ASN A 7 -26.62 10.31 -4.15
N ASP A 8 -25.43 9.71 -4.28
CA ASP A 8 -24.82 8.85 -3.28
C ASP A 8 -23.90 9.60 -2.32
N ALA A 9 -23.74 10.92 -2.47
CA ALA A 9 -22.77 11.72 -1.71
C ALA A 9 -22.85 11.54 -0.18
N PRO A 10 -24.04 11.58 0.48
CA PRO A 10 -24.12 11.37 1.92
C PRO A 10 -23.64 9.97 2.33
N ALA A 11 -23.90 8.97 1.50
CA ALA A 11 -23.58 7.59 1.80
C ALA A 11 -22.12 7.23 1.45
N LEU A 12 -21.51 7.91 0.46
CA LEU A 12 -20.08 7.90 0.22
C LEU A 12 -19.31 8.52 1.39
N ALA A 13 -19.76 9.68 1.88
CA ALA A 13 -19.13 10.37 3.01
C ALA A 13 -19.26 9.62 4.35
N GLN A 14 -20.28 8.77 4.50
CA GLN A 14 -20.49 7.97 5.71
C GLN A 14 -19.75 6.62 5.67
N ALA A 15 -19.26 6.20 4.51
CA ALA A 15 -18.54 4.94 4.38
C ALA A 15 -17.11 5.05 4.93
N ASP A 16 -16.55 3.93 5.41
CA ASP A 16 -15.12 3.86 5.78
C ASP A 16 -14.20 4.19 4.60
N VAL A 17 -14.65 3.85 3.39
CA VAL A 17 -14.05 4.24 2.12
C VAL A 17 -15.18 4.47 1.10
N GLY A 18 -15.34 5.71 0.65
CA GLY A 18 -16.23 6.12 -0.44
C GLY A 18 -15.51 6.05 -1.80
N ILE A 19 -16.01 5.22 -2.72
CA ILE A 19 -15.47 5.11 -4.08
C ILE A 19 -16.49 5.69 -5.06
N ALA A 20 -16.14 6.81 -5.69
CA ALA A 20 -16.95 7.43 -6.72
C ALA A 20 -16.59 6.89 -8.11
N ILE A 21 -17.58 6.52 -8.92
CA ILE A 21 -17.41 6.07 -10.31
C ILE A 21 -17.86 7.18 -11.26
N GLY A 22 -16.97 7.56 -12.17
CA GLY A 22 -17.29 8.47 -13.26
C GLY A 22 -16.46 9.76 -13.17
N ALA A 23 -15.75 10.07 -14.25
CA ALA A 23 -15.09 11.35 -14.39
C ALA A 23 -16.12 12.45 -14.67
N GLY A 24 -16.11 13.52 -13.87
CA GLY A 24 -16.56 14.82 -14.35
C GLY A 24 -17.77 15.45 -13.66
N THR A 25 -18.20 14.99 -12.50
CA THR A 25 -19.03 15.84 -11.62
C THR A 25 -18.18 16.33 -10.44
N ASP A 26 -18.18 17.64 -10.20
CA ASP A 26 -17.48 18.24 -9.04
C ASP A 26 -17.96 17.62 -7.72
N VAL A 27 -19.20 17.12 -7.71
CA VAL A 27 -19.81 16.42 -6.58
C VAL A 27 -19.14 15.06 -6.34
N ALA A 28 -18.85 14.27 -7.38
CA ALA A 28 -18.15 12.99 -7.23
C ALA A 28 -16.72 13.16 -6.70
N VAL A 29 -16.04 14.23 -7.12
CA VAL A 29 -14.68 14.54 -6.65
C VAL A 29 -14.66 15.01 -5.19
N SER A 30 -15.71 15.69 -4.73
CA SER A 30 -15.78 16.20 -3.35
C SER A 30 -16.37 15.21 -2.35
N ALA A 31 -17.13 14.21 -2.81
CA ALA A 31 -17.86 13.29 -1.93
C ALA A 31 -17.17 11.94 -1.67
N GLY A 32 -16.20 11.51 -2.50
CA GLY A 32 -15.53 10.21 -2.37
C GLY A 32 -14.05 10.31 -2.02
N ASP A 33 -13.52 9.34 -1.27
CA ASP A 33 -12.08 9.21 -0.95
C ASP A 33 -11.25 8.77 -2.16
N VAL A 34 -11.87 7.99 -3.04
CA VAL A 34 -11.26 7.50 -4.28
C VAL A 34 -12.19 7.76 -5.45
N VAL A 35 -11.68 8.39 -6.50
CA VAL A 35 -12.43 8.70 -7.71
C VAL A 35 -11.89 7.87 -8.87
N LEU A 36 -12.72 7.01 -9.45
CA LEU A 36 -12.40 6.26 -10.65
C LEU A 36 -12.62 7.15 -11.88
N THR A 37 -11.52 7.50 -12.55
CA THR A 37 -11.54 8.37 -13.74
C THR A 37 -12.20 7.72 -14.95
N ARG A 38 -12.29 6.39 -14.97
CA ARG A 38 -13.05 5.65 -15.98
C ARG A 38 -14.36 5.16 -15.37
N SER A 39 -15.43 5.25 -16.15
CA SER A 39 -16.75 4.73 -15.77
C SER A 39 -16.83 3.21 -15.91
N ALA A 40 -15.80 2.48 -15.44
CA ALA A 40 -15.70 1.03 -15.52
C ALA A 40 -15.78 0.43 -14.10
N PRO A 41 -16.88 -0.25 -13.73
CA PRO A 41 -17.02 -0.85 -12.39
C PRO A 41 -15.91 -1.85 -12.03
N ASP A 42 -15.33 -2.51 -13.04
CA ASP A 42 -14.21 -3.44 -12.86
C ASP A 42 -12.97 -2.80 -12.23
N ASP A 43 -12.80 -1.47 -12.37
CA ASP A 43 -11.67 -0.75 -11.78
C ASP A 43 -11.76 -0.73 -10.24
N VAL A 44 -12.95 -0.94 -9.64
CA VAL A 44 -13.10 -1.14 -8.19
C VAL A 44 -12.38 -2.42 -7.73
N ALA A 45 -12.53 -3.52 -8.47
CA ALA A 45 -11.85 -4.77 -8.15
C ALA A 45 -10.33 -4.62 -8.27
N ARG A 46 -9.85 -3.91 -9.30
CA ARG A 46 -8.42 -3.60 -9.50
C ARG A 46 -7.86 -2.75 -8.35
N LEU A 47 -8.62 -1.75 -7.90
CA LEU A 47 -8.27 -0.93 -6.75
C LEU A 47 -8.11 -1.76 -5.47
N ILE A 48 -9.04 -2.69 -5.21
CA ILE A 48 -8.96 -3.58 -4.03
C ILE A 48 -7.71 -4.46 -4.10
N VAL A 49 -7.38 -5.01 -5.27
CA VAL A 49 -6.17 -5.83 -5.44
C VAL A 49 -4.91 -5.00 -5.25
N LEU A 50 -4.86 -3.79 -5.82
CA LEU A 50 -3.76 -2.86 -5.61
C LEU A 50 -3.59 -2.52 -4.12
N SER A 51 -4.68 -2.18 -3.43
CA SER A 51 -4.68 -1.87 -2.00
C SER A 51 -4.10 -3.02 -1.17
N ARG A 52 -4.55 -4.26 -1.40
CA ARG A 52 -4.02 -5.45 -0.73
C ARG A 52 -2.52 -5.65 -1.00
N ALA A 53 -2.07 -5.36 -2.21
CA ALA A 53 -0.66 -5.49 -2.56
C ALA A 53 0.21 -4.40 -1.91
N VAL A 54 -0.27 -3.16 -1.86
CA VAL A 54 0.36 -2.05 -1.11
C VAL A 54 0.47 -2.42 0.37
N TYR A 55 -0.62 -2.90 0.96
CA TYR A 55 -0.64 -3.31 2.36
C TYR A 55 0.38 -4.41 2.67
N ARG A 56 0.50 -5.41 1.78
CA ARG A 56 1.54 -6.44 1.92
C ARG A 56 2.96 -5.87 1.88
N LYS A 57 3.25 -4.89 1.00
CA LYS A 57 4.55 -4.21 0.96
C LYS A 57 4.80 -3.39 2.22
N MET A 58 3.77 -2.71 2.74
CA MET A 58 3.85 -1.97 3.99
C MET A 58 4.20 -2.89 5.16
N LEU A 59 3.54 -4.05 5.29
CA LEU A 59 3.88 -5.03 6.34
C LEU A 59 5.30 -5.60 6.20
N GLN A 60 5.76 -5.88 4.98
CA GLN A 60 7.14 -6.31 4.74
C GLN A 60 8.15 -5.24 5.18
N ASN A 61 7.89 -3.98 4.84
CA ASN A 61 8.74 -2.86 5.23
C ASN A 61 8.73 -2.65 6.75
N LEU A 62 7.58 -2.81 7.40
CA LEU A 62 7.45 -2.74 8.85
C LEU A 62 8.23 -3.86 9.54
N TRP A 63 8.14 -5.10 9.05
CA TRP A 63 8.95 -6.21 9.55
C TRP A 63 10.45 -5.95 9.41
N TRP A 64 10.86 -5.34 8.29
CA TRP A 64 12.26 -4.99 8.13
C TRP A 64 12.72 -3.91 9.10
N ALA A 65 11.93 -2.84 9.21
CA ALA A 65 12.18 -1.73 10.10
C ALA A 65 12.24 -2.19 11.57
N LEU A 66 11.28 -3.01 11.99
CA LEU A 66 11.23 -3.58 13.33
C LEU A 66 12.42 -4.51 13.57
N GLY A 67 12.68 -5.43 12.64
CA GLY A 67 13.72 -6.45 12.78
C GLY A 67 15.11 -5.84 12.98
N TYR A 68 15.48 -4.83 12.19
CA TYR A 68 16.79 -4.19 12.39
C TYR A 68 16.86 -3.42 13.72
N ASN A 69 15.79 -2.71 14.12
CA ASN A 69 15.78 -1.94 15.37
C ASN A 69 15.83 -2.86 16.60
N VAL A 70 15.12 -3.99 16.57
CA VAL A 70 15.15 -5.00 17.64
C VAL A 70 16.55 -5.55 17.87
N VAL A 71 17.40 -5.60 16.85
CA VAL A 71 18.81 -6.02 16.98
C VAL A 71 19.72 -4.84 17.33
N ALA A 72 19.56 -3.71 16.63
CA ALA A 72 20.45 -2.56 16.73
C ALA A 72 20.35 -1.84 18.09
N ILE A 73 19.14 -1.71 18.66
CA ILE A 73 18.93 -1.01 19.94
C ILE A 73 19.62 -1.75 21.10
N PRO A 74 19.38 -3.06 21.33
CA PRO A 74 20.13 -3.84 22.31
C PRO A 74 21.65 -3.79 22.10
N ALA A 75 22.09 -3.83 20.85
CA ALA A 75 23.51 -3.76 20.52
C ALA A 75 24.14 -2.39 20.83
N ALA A 76 23.44 -1.30 20.57
CA ALA A 76 23.87 0.05 20.94
C ALA A 76 23.80 0.26 22.46
N ALA A 77 22.84 -0.38 23.14
CA ALA A 77 22.72 -0.36 24.60
C ALA A 77 23.80 -1.21 25.32
N GLY A 78 24.67 -1.90 24.57
CA GLY A 78 25.77 -2.68 25.14
C GLY A 78 25.38 -4.05 25.70
N ILE A 79 24.19 -4.57 25.38
CA ILE A 79 23.75 -5.91 25.83
C ILE A 79 24.71 -7.00 25.35
N PHE A 80 25.31 -6.84 24.16
CA PHE A 80 26.28 -7.77 23.60
C PHE A 80 27.74 -7.45 23.95
N ALA A 81 28.00 -6.48 24.84
CA ALA A 81 29.35 -6.07 25.21
C ALA A 81 30.15 -7.21 25.86
N ALA A 82 29.48 -8.14 26.56
CA ALA A 82 30.10 -9.34 27.13
C ALA A 82 30.73 -10.27 26.07
N TRP A 83 30.25 -10.23 24.82
CA TRP A 83 30.83 -10.93 23.67
C TRP A 83 31.78 -10.05 22.85
N GLY A 84 32.17 -8.88 23.37
CA GLY A 84 33.05 -7.93 22.67
C GLY A 84 32.37 -7.17 21.53
N PHE A 85 31.05 -7.25 21.39
CA PHE A 85 30.30 -6.54 20.35
C PHE A 85 29.66 -5.27 20.91
N PHE A 86 30.03 -4.12 20.35
CA PHE A 86 29.43 -2.85 20.65
C PHE A 86 29.09 -2.13 19.34
N LEU A 87 27.83 -1.78 19.15
CA LEU A 87 27.41 -1.11 17.93
C LEU A 87 27.88 0.35 17.96
N ARG A 88 28.86 0.67 17.11
CA ARG A 88 29.34 2.04 16.99
C ARG A 88 28.31 2.92 16.24
N PRO A 89 28.15 4.21 16.61
CA PRO A 89 27.16 5.09 15.98
C PRO A 89 27.29 5.20 14.45
N GLU A 90 28.52 5.17 13.92
CA GLU A 90 28.78 5.30 12.48
C GLU A 90 28.25 4.08 11.71
N VAL A 91 28.42 2.89 12.29
CA VAL A 91 27.86 1.63 11.73
C VAL A 91 26.34 1.65 11.81
N GLY A 92 25.77 2.12 12.92
CA GLY A 92 24.33 2.30 13.07
C GLY A 92 23.74 3.22 12.01
N ALA A 93 24.39 4.35 11.71
CA ALA A 93 23.96 5.29 10.68
C ALA A 93 24.02 4.68 9.27
N LEU A 94 25.06 3.90 8.96
CA LEU A 94 25.15 3.16 7.69
C LEU A 94 24.05 2.12 7.56
N LEU A 95 23.78 1.35 8.62
CA LEU A 95 22.70 0.35 8.64
C LEU A 95 21.33 1.00 8.46
N MET A 96 21.08 2.15 9.09
CA MET A 96 19.85 2.92 8.94
C MET A 96 19.67 3.41 7.49
N SER A 97 20.75 3.88 6.87
CA SER A 97 20.74 4.30 5.46
C SER A 97 20.45 3.12 4.52
N LEU A 98 21.09 1.98 4.75
CA LEU A 98 20.86 0.76 3.97
C LEU A 98 19.42 0.24 4.13
N SER A 99 18.88 0.28 5.34
CA SER A 99 17.48 -0.10 5.62
C SER A 99 16.49 0.69 4.78
N THR A 100 16.71 2.00 4.64
CA THR A 100 15.90 2.87 3.78
C THR A 100 15.94 2.42 2.33
N VAL A 101 17.13 2.10 1.80
CA VAL A 101 17.29 1.61 0.42
C VAL A 101 16.51 0.32 0.22
N VAL A 102 16.58 -0.63 1.15
CA VAL A 102 15.85 -1.90 1.07
C VAL A 102 14.34 -1.70 1.04
N VAL A 103 13.81 -0.82 1.92
CA VAL A 103 12.39 -0.46 1.98
C VAL A 103 11.92 0.16 0.66
N VAL A 104 12.70 1.08 0.09
CA VAL A 104 12.39 1.73 -1.19
C VAL A 104 12.40 0.73 -2.34
N VAL A 105 13.43 -0.12 -2.43
CA VAL A 105 13.50 -1.17 -3.47
C VAL A 105 12.32 -2.13 -3.36
N ASN A 106 11.93 -2.52 -2.14
CA ASN A 106 10.77 -3.39 -1.93
C ASN A 106 9.45 -2.73 -2.35
N ALA A 107 9.30 -1.42 -2.10
CA ALA A 107 8.16 -0.64 -2.55
C ALA A 107 8.13 -0.49 -4.08
N LEU A 108 9.28 -0.25 -4.73
CA LEU A 108 9.37 -0.14 -6.18
C LEU A 108 8.98 -1.43 -6.91
N ALA A 109 9.15 -2.59 -6.28
CA ALA A 109 8.68 -3.87 -6.82
C ALA A 109 7.15 -3.90 -7.04
N LEU A 110 6.37 -3.02 -6.41
CA LEU A 110 4.94 -2.85 -6.66
C LEU A 110 4.64 -2.47 -8.12
N ARG A 111 5.57 -1.79 -8.81
CA ARG A 111 5.43 -1.43 -10.23
C ARG A 111 5.29 -2.62 -11.17
N ARG A 112 5.64 -3.83 -10.71
CA ARG A 112 5.55 -5.08 -11.50
C ARG A 112 4.18 -5.73 -11.43
N ILE A 113 3.25 -5.18 -10.64
CA ILE A 113 1.90 -5.74 -10.53
C ILE A 113 1.12 -5.39 -11.78
N ASP A 114 0.69 -6.42 -12.49
CA ASP A 114 -0.19 -6.28 -13.63
C ASP A 114 -1.65 -6.26 -13.17
N LEU A 115 -2.26 -5.08 -13.22
CA LEU A 115 -3.67 -4.87 -12.91
C LEU A 115 -4.59 -5.09 -14.13
N ALA A 116 -4.04 -5.29 -15.33
CA ALA A 116 -4.81 -5.50 -16.55
C ALA A 116 -5.34 -6.95 -16.65
N LEU A 117 -4.52 -7.92 -16.23
CA LEU A 117 -4.86 -9.36 -16.26
C LEU A 117 -6.03 -9.76 -15.35
N LEU A 118 -6.48 -8.86 -14.46
CA LEU A 118 -7.59 -9.11 -13.54
C LEU A 118 -8.96 -8.89 -14.20
N GLY A 119 -9.04 -8.08 -15.25
CA GLY A 119 -10.30 -7.85 -15.98
C GLY A 119 -10.68 -9.00 -16.91
N GLU A 120 -9.68 -9.72 -17.44
CA GLU A 120 -9.90 -10.81 -18.41
C GLU A 120 -10.38 -12.10 -17.74
N ARG A 121 -10.01 -12.35 -16.49
CA ARG A 121 -10.40 -13.59 -15.77
C ARG A 121 -11.87 -13.64 -15.34
N THR A 122 -12.53 -12.48 -15.27
CA THR A 122 -13.96 -12.41 -14.92
C THR A 122 -14.87 -12.66 -16.13
N GLN A 123 -14.32 -12.54 -17.35
CA GLN A 123 -15.01 -12.92 -18.60
C GLN A 123 -14.82 -14.42 -18.84
N THR A 124 -15.54 -15.25 -18.07
CA THR A 124 -15.71 -16.65 -18.51
C THR A 124 -16.52 -16.61 -19.81
N PRO A 125 -16.11 -17.32 -20.88
CA PRO A 125 -16.91 -17.36 -22.10
C PRO A 125 -18.27 -17.94 -21.74
N GLN A 126 -19.30 -17.10 -21.82
CA GLN A 126 -20.68 -17.52 -21.69
C GLN A 126 -20.92 -18.47 -22.87
N ALA A 127 -20.93 -19.77 -22.58
CA ALA A 127 -21.17 -20.81 -23.55
C ALA A 127 -22.49 -20.49 -24.28
N ALA A 128 -22.39 -20.39 -25.60
CA ALA A 128 -23.50 -20.22 -26.53
C ALA A 128 -24.42 -21.46 -26.54
#